data_AF-A0A7K9VPZ8-F1
#
_entry.id   AF-A0A7K9VPZ8-F1
#
_cell.length_a   1.000
_cell.length_b   1.000
_cell.length_c   1.000
_cell.angle_alpha   90.00
_cell.angle_beta   90.00
_cell.angle_gamma   90.00
#
_symmetry.space_group_name_H-M   'P 1'
#
loop_
_entity.id
_entity.type
_entity.pdbx_description
1 polymer ?
#
loop_
_entity_poly.entity_id
_entity_poly.type
_entity_poly.pdbx_seq_one_letter_code
_entity_poly.pdbx_strand_id
1 'polypeptide(L)'
;LQDGDVQRHLYLRDALTGRAEEAERPRVSEFCCHISGCSQVFDTLESYEHHYNTLHRNVCSFCKRSFPSGHLLDIHILEWHDSLFQIMAEKQNMYKCLVEGCAEKFKSSKDRKDHLVTVHLYPADFRFDRPKKVK
;
A
#
# COMPACT_ATOMS: atom_id res chain seq x y z
N LEU A 1 11.97 8.59 -58.47
CA LEU A 1 12.45 8.71 -57.06
C LEU A 1 11.28 9.02 -56.13
N GLN A 2 10.19 8.24 -56.18
CA GLN A 2 8.95 8.58 -55.48
C GLN A 2 8.12 7.35 -55.10
N ASP A 3 8.80 6.28 -54.66
CA ASP A 3 8.14 5.02 -54.20
C ASP A 3 8.39 4.74 -52.71
N GLY A 4 9.31 5.48 -52.06
CA GLY A 4 9.71 5.20 -50.67
C GLY A 4 8.73 5.71 -49.61
N ASP A 5 7.97 6.76 -49.90
CA ASP A 5 7.10 7.40 -48.91
C ASP A 5 5.77 6.67 -48.69
N VAL A 6 5.26 5.96 -49.71
CA VAL A 6 4.00 5.20 -49.61
C VAL A 6 4.19 3.97 -48.72
N GLN A 7 5.33 3.29 -48.85
CA GLN A 7 5.65 2.10 -48.05
C GLN A 7 5.79 2.42 -46.56
N ARG A 8 6.38 3.59 -46.24
CA ARG A 8 6.54 4.05 -44.85
C ARG A 8 5.20 4.45 -44.22
N HIS A 9 4.30 5.03 -45.02
CA HIS A 9 2.97 5.43 -44.54
C HIS A 9 2.05 4.22 -44.30
N LEU A 10 2.13 3.18 -45.14
CA LEU A 10 1.40 1.93 -44.94
C LEU A 10 1.87 1.17 -43.70
N TYR A 11 3.18 1.13 -43.45
CA TYR A 11 3.75 0.48 -42.25
C TYR A 11 3.35 1.18 -40.95
N LEU A 12 3.29 2.52 -40.96
CA LEU A 12 2.81 3.31 -39.81
C LEU A 12 1.30 3.14 -39.60
N ARG A 13 0.52 2.99 -40.67
CA ARG A 13 -0.92 2.69 -40.56
C ARG A 13 -1.13 1.30 -39.98
N ASP A 14 -0.41 0.28 -40.45
CA ASP A 14 -0.50 -1.10 -39.92
C ASP A 14 0.00 -1.20 -38.47
N ALA A 15 0.94 -0.35 -38.05
CA ALA A 15 1.36 -0.23 -36.65
C ALA A 15 0.31 0.46 -35.75
N LEU A 16 -0.55 1.31 -36.32
CA LEU A 16 -1.65 2.00 -35.61
C LEU A 16 -2.98 1.24 -35.69
N THR A 17 -3.20 0.44 -36.75
CA THR A 17 -4.37 -0.44 -36.93
C THR A 17 -4.09 -1.89 -36.53
N GLY A 18 -2.87 -2.18 -36.07
CA GLY A 18 -2.56 -3.37 -35.29
C GLY A 18 -3.51 -3.37 -34.10
N ARG A 19 -4.49 -4.27 -34.18
CA ARG A 19 -5.47 -4.57 -33.13
C ARG A 19 -4.80 -4.38 -31.77
N ALA A 20 -5.52 -3.76 -30.85
CA ALA A 20 -5.38 -4.13 -29.46
C ALA A 20 -5.61 -5.65 -29.40
N GLU A 21 -4.55 -6.42 -29.66
CA GLU A 21 -4.37 -7.71 -29.05
C GLU A 21 -4.19 -7.35 -27.59
N GLU A 22 -5.33 -7.21 -26.92
CA GLU A 22 -5.44 -7.52 -25.51
C GLU A 22 -4.74 -8.86 -25.38
N ALA A 23 -3.49 -8.82 -24.92
CA ALA A 23 -2.69 -10.00 -24.72
C ALA A 23 -3.50 -10.83 -23.72
N GLU A 24 -4.25 -11.81 -24.21
CA GLU A 24 -4.99 -12.77 -23.41
C GLU A 24 -3.92 -13.52 -22.62
N ARG A 25 -3.67 -13.00 -21.42
CA ARG A 25 -2.68 -13.52 -20.48
C ARG A 25 -3.05 -14.97 -20.20
N PRO A 26 -2.08 -15.89 -20.10
CA PRO A 26 -2.38 -17.28 -19.82
C PRO A 26 -3.15 -17.39 -18.49
N ARG A 27 -4.44 -17.69 -18.57
CA ARG A 27 -5.27 -17.95 -17.38
C ARG A 27 -4.90 -19.33 -16.85
N VAL A 28 -4.51 -19.40 -15.60
CA VAL A 28 -4.23 -20.67 -14.92
C VAL A 28 -5.54 -21.17 -14.30
N SER A 29 -5.68 -22.48 -14.05
CA SER A 29 -6.78 -23.01 -13.25
C SER A 29 -6.93 -22.22 -11.96
N GLU A 30 -8.17 -21.87 -11.60
CA GLU A 30 -8.47 -21.06 -10.42
C GLU A 30 -7.80 -21.64 -9.16
N PHE A 31 -7.19 -20.76 -8.36
CA PHE A 31 -6.49 -21.15 -7.15
C PHE A 31 -6.80 -20.19 -5.99
N CYS A 32 -6.77 -20.73 -4.78
CA CYS A 32 -7.14 -19.99 -3.56
C CYS A 32 -5.94 -19.34 -2.89
N CYS A 33 -6.17 -18.24 -2.17
CA CYS A 33 -5.18 -17.73 -1.22
C CYS A 33 -4.90 -18.77 -0.13
N HIS A 34 -3.62 -19.05 0.13
CA HIS A 34 -3.22 -20.09 1.09
C HIS A 34 -3.22 -19.59 2.56
N ILE A 35 -3.50 -18.31 2.79
CA ILE A 35 -3.43 -17.74 4.14
C ILE A 35 -4.65 -18.17 4.94
N SER A 36 -4.40 -18.69 6.14
CA SER A 36 -5.44 -19.14 7.07
C SER A 36 -6.50 -18.06 7.31
N GLY A 37 -7.75 -18.38 6.98
CA GLY A 37 -8.89 -17.47 7.12
C GLY A 37 -9.12 -16.51 5.94
N CYS A 38 -8.31 -16.60 4.87
CA CYS A 38 -8.61 -15.97 3.58
C CYS A 38 -9.28 -16.98 2.65
N SER A 39 -10.29 -16.54 1.91
CA SER A 39 -11.05 -17.39 0.98
C SER A 39 -11.16 -16.76 -0.41
N GLN A 40 -10.24 -15.86 -0.74
CA GLN A 40 -10.15 -15.25 -2.07
C GLN A 40 -9.59 -16.26 -3.07
N VAL A 41 -10.12 -16.23 -4.28
CA VAL A 41 -9.77 -17.10 -5.41
C VAL A 41 -9.30 -16.22 -6.56
N PHE A 42 -8.32 -16.70 -7.31
CA PHE A 42 -7.66 -15.98 -8.38
C PHE A 42 -7.49 -16.88 -9.60
N ASP A 43 -7.56 -16.29 -10.78
CA ASP A 43 -7.31 -16.92 -12.09
C ASP A 43 -5.97 -16.47 -12.70
N THR A 44 -5.29 -15.51 -12.05
CA THR A 44 -4.01 -14.94 -12.49
C THR A 44 -3.07 -14.71 -11.30
N LEU A 45 -1.77 -14.89 -11.53
CA LEU A 45 -0.73 -14.64 -10.51
C LEU A 45 -0.70 -13.17 -10.07
N GLU A 46 -0.84 -12.23 -11.00
CA GLU A 46 -0.80 -10.79 -10.70
C GLU A 46 -1.90 -10.35 -9.72
N SER A 47 -3.12 -10.86 -9.91
CA SER A 47 -4.23 -10.56 -9.00
C SER A 47 -3.98 -11.09 -7.58
N TYR A 48 -3.39 -12.29 -7.47
CA TYR A 48 -2.96 -12.86 -6.19
C TYR A 48 -1.84 -12.05 -5.54
N GLU A 49 -0.82 -11.64 -6.30
CA GLU A 49 0.28 -10.82 -5.79
C GLU A 49 -0.22 -9.46 -5.29
N HIS A 50 -1.11 -8.81 -6.03
CA HIS A 50 -1.73 -7.57 -5.61
C HIS A 50 -2.54 -7.75 -4.32
N HIS A 51 -3.36 -8.80 -4.25
CA HIS A 51 -4.11 -9.17 -3.05
C HIS A 51 -3.18 -9.41 -1.84
N TYR A 52 -2.12 -10.20 -2.02
CA TYR A 52 -1.18 -10.51 -0.97
C TYR A 52 -0.46 -9.25 -0.48
N ASN A 53 0.02 -8.41 -1.40
CA ASN A 53 0.72 -7.17 -1.06
C ASN A 53 -0.16 -6.17 -0.30
N THR A 54 -1.45 -6.12 -0.61
CA THR A 54 -2.39 -5.17 0.02
C THR A 54 -2.97 -5.66 1.35
N LEU A 55 -3.23 -6.96 1.49
CA LEU A 55 -3.96 -7.49 2.65
C LEU A 55 -3.12 -8.34 3.60
N HIS A 56 -2.02 -8.90 3.12
CA HIS A 56 -1.31 -9.95 3.84
C HIS A 56 0.17 -9.67 4.10
N ARG A 57 0.80 -8.81 3.31
CA ARG A 57 2.22 -8.49 3.42
C ARG A 57 2.59 -7.85 4.76
N ASN A 58 1.84 -6.83 5.19
CA ASN A 58 2.14 -6.10 6.43
C ASN A 58 1.04 -6.33 7.46
N VAL A 59 0.99 -7.54 8.03
CA VAL A 59 -0.01 -7.91 9.04
C VAL A 59 0.62 -7.98 10.43
N CYS A 60 -0.03 -7.33 11.41
CA CYS A 60 0.40 -7.39 12.80
C CYS A 60 0.25 -8.81 13.36
N SER A 61 1.34 -9.36 13.89
CA SER A 61 1.37 -10.70 14.46
C SER A 61 0.46 -10.83 15.69
N PHE A 62 0.28 -9.76 16.47
CA PHE A 62 -0.50 -9.73 17.70
C PHE A 62 -2.00 -9.57 17.48
N CYS A 63 -2.43 -8.59 16.67
CA CYS A 63 -3.86 -8.26 16.49
C CYS A 63 -4.43 -8.59 15.12
N LYS A 64 -3.61 -9.11 14.19
CA LYS A 64 -3.97 -9.52 12.83
C LYS A 64 -4.54 -8.39 11.94
N ARG A 65 -4.33 -7.13 12.30
CA ARG A 65 -4.64 -5.97 11.43
C ARG A 65 -3.64 -5.89 10.28
N SER A 66 -4.12 -5.63 9.07
CA SER A 66 -3.31 -5.37 7.89
C SER A 66 -3.02 -3.87 7.75
N PHE A 67 -1.83 -3.55 7.24
CA PHE A 67 -1.35 -2.19 7.03
C PHE A 67 -0.89 -1.99 5.58
N PRO A 68 -1.06 -0.78 5.01
CA PRO A 68 -0.61 -0.49 3.65
C PRO A 68 0.91 -0.58 3.46
N SER A 69 1.69 -0.39 4.53
CA SER A 69 3.15 -0.40 4.47
C SER A 69 3.77 -0.96 5.74
N GLY A 70 5.05 -1.35 5.65
CA GLY A 70 5.83 -1.85 6.78
C GLY A 70 6.07 -0.77 7.84
N HIS A 71 6.31 0.48 7.43
CA HIS A 71 6.47 1.61 8.34
C HIS A 71 5.24 1.81 9.25
N LEU A 72 4.04 1.73 8.68
CA LEU A 72 2.80 1.86 9.44
C LEU A 72 2.58 0.68 10.40
N LEU A 73 2.98 -0.53 9.99
CA LEU A 73 2.96 -1.70 10.85
C LEU A 73 3.93 -1.54 12.04
N ASP A 74 5.15 -1.08 11.80
CA ASP A 74 6.15 -0.87 12.85
C ASP A 74 5.70 0.20 13.85
N ILE A 75 5.17 1.32 13.36
CA ILE A 75 4.56 2.35 14.20
C ILE A 75 3.42 1.77 15.02
N HIS A 76 2.54 0.96 14.41
CA HIS A 76 1.46 0.32 15.14
C HIS A 76 1.97 -0.61 16.25
N ILE A 77 2.96 -1.46 15.98
CA ILE A 77 3.52 -2.36 16.99
C ILE A 77 4.08 -1.56 18.16
N LEU A 78 4.85 -0.50 17.88
CA LEU A 78 5.39 0.37 18.92
C LEU A 78 4.28 1.08 19.70
N GLU A 79 3.32 1.73 19.06
CA GLU A 79 2.33 2.55 19.77
C GLU A 79 1.24 1.74 20.48
N TRP A 80 0.91 0.55 19.99
CA TRP A 80 -0.22 -0.25 20.49
C TRP A 80 0.17 -1.53 21.24
N HIS A 81 1.33 -2.09 20.97
CA HIS A 81 1.75 -3.38 21.52
C HIS A 81 2.99 -3.29 22.42
N ASP A 82 3.80 -2.24 22.30
CA ASP A 82 4.90 -2.00 23.24
C ASP A 82 4.38 -1.34 24.52
N SER A 83 4.38 -2.10 25.62
CA SER A 83 3.94 -1.63 26.93
C SER A 83 4.81 -0.50 27.50
N LEU A 84 6.05 -0.37 27.02
CA LEU A 84 6.98 0.68 27.44
C LEU A 84 6.82 1.97 26.64
N PHE A 85 6.04 1.96 25.55
CA PHE A 85 5.91 3.12 24.67
C PHE A 85 5.49 4.38 25.42
N GLN A 86 4.47 4.30 26.26
CA GLN A 86 3.97 5.46 27.00
C GLN A 86 5.00 5.99 28.00
N ILE A 87 5.71 5.09 28.69
CA ILE A 87 6.78 5.45 29.65
C ILE A 87 7.92 6.17 28.92
N MET A 88 8.27 5.70 27.72
CA MET A 88 9.29 6.35 26.90
C MET A 88 8.81 7.70 26.34
N ALA A 89 7.53 7.80 25.95
CA ALA A 89 6.94 9.01 25.37
C ALA A 89 6.89 10.18 26.37
N GLU A 90 6.89 9.90 27.67
CA GLU A 90 7.03 10.94 28.71
C GLU A 90 8.40 11.62 28.70
N LYS A 91 9.46 10.87 28.32
CA LYS A 91 10.86 11.32 28.40
C LYS A 91 11.43 11.79 27.08
N GLN A 92 10.92 11.30 25.95
CA GLN A 92 11.44 11.60 24.61
C GLN A 92 10.35 11.56 23.53
N ASN A 93 10.67 12.09 22.35
CA ASN A 93 9.76 12.09 21.20
C ASN A 93 9.63 10.69 20.61
N MET A 94 8.51 10.02 20.89
CA MET A 94 8.25 8.64 20.47
C MET A 94 7.33 8.53 19.26
N TYR A 95 6.46 9.51 19.01
CA TYR A 95 5.47 9.46 17.93
C TYR A 95 6.13 9.76 16.59
N LYS A 96 6.39 8.73 15.76
CA LYS A 96 7.00 8.90 14.44
C LYS A 96 5.98 9.45 13.43
N CYS A 97 6.44 10.25 12.46
CA CYS A 97 5.62 10.63 11.31
C CYS A 97 5.11 9.39 10.56
N LEU A 98 3.88 9.43 10.05
CA LEU A 98 3.24 8.30 9.37
C LEU A 98 3.64 8.19 7.88
N VAL A 99 4.28 9.22 7.32
CA VAL A 99 4.74 9.24 5.92
C VAL A 99 6.09 8.54 5.82
N GLU A 100 6.20 7.56 4.94
CA GLU A 100 7.47 6.87 4.67
C GLU A 100 8.51 7.86 4.12
N GLY A 101 9.74 7.77 4.65
CA GLY A 101 10.82 8.70 4.33
C GLY A 101 10.85 9.98 5.16
N CYS A 102 9.82 10.27 5.99
CA CYS A 102 9.87 11.36 6.94
C CYS A 102 10.51 10.91 8.28
N ALA A 103 11.60 11.56 8.68
CA ALA A 103 12.34 11.21 9.90
C ALA A 103 11.82 11.90 11.18
N GLU A 104 10.83 12.78 11.06
CA GLU A 104 10.33 13.59 12.16
C GLU A 104 9.65 12.75 13.26
N LYS A 105 9.86 13.15 14.51
CA LYS A 105 9.28 12.53 15.70
C LYS A 105 8.74 13.58 16.65
N PHE A 106 7.62 13.24 17.27
CA PHE A 106 6.82 14.16 18.06
C PHE A 106 6.62 13.67 19.49
N LYS A 107 6.33 14.60 20.38
CA LYS A 107 6.03 14.32 21.78
C LYS A 107 4.61 13.79 21.98
N SER A 108 3.66 14.20 21.12
CA SER A 108 2.28 13.74 21.18
C SER A 108 1.73 13.38 19.80
N SER A 109 0.69 12.55 19.77
CA SER A 109 -0.06 12.25 18.55
C SER A 109 -0.72 13.51 17.95
N LYS A 110 -1.04 14.52 18.78
CA LYS A 110 -1.57 15.80 18.31
C LYS A 110 -0.54 16.58 17.49
N ASP A 111 0.69 16.67 17.98
CA ASP A 111 1.78 17.36 17.27
C ASP A 111 2.12 16.63 15.96
N ARG A 112 2.12 15.29 15.99
CA ARG A 112 2.24 14.49 14.76
C ARG A 112 1.13 14.81 13.76
N LYS A 113 -0.12 14.92 14.22
CA LYS A 113 -1.24 15.25 13.35
C LYS A 113 -1.07 16.64 12.74
N ASP A 114 -0.65 17.62 13.54
CA ASP A 114 -0.38 18.97 13.06
C ASP A 114 0.70 18.96 11.97
N HIS A 115 1.80 18.25 12.17
CA HIS A 115 2.84 18.06 11.14
C HIS A 115 2.31 17.42 9.85
N LEU A 116 1.47 16.38 9.96
CA LEU A 116 0.87 15.75 8.78
C LEU A 116 0.02 16.74 7.97
N VAL A 117 -0.70 17.63 8.65
CA VAL A 117 -1.55 18.65 8.00
C VAL A 117 -0.71 19.78 7.43
N THR A 118 0.27 20.29 8.16
CA THR A 118 1.03 21.49 7.78
C THR A 118 2.16 21.20 6.80
N VAL A 119 2.87 20.08 6.97
CA VAL A 119 4.05 19.72 6.14
C VAL A 119 3.67 18.76 5.02
N HIS A 120 2.84 17.75 5.32
CA HIS A 120 2.42 16.77 4.32
C HIS A 120 1.06 17.09 3.67
N LEU A 121 0.43 18.20 4.05
CA LEU A 121 -0.82 18.71 3.47
C LEU A 121 -1.99 17.71 3.56
N TYR A 122 -1.98 16.86 4.58
CA TYR A 122 -3.10 15.96 4.83
C TYR A 122 -4.36 16.74 5.23
N PRO A 123 -5.56 16.27 4.85
CA PRO A 123 -6.80 16.88 5.32
C PRO A 123 -6.87 16.93 6.85
N ALA A 124 -7.33 18.03 7.43
CA ALA A 124 -7.42 18.19 8.88
C ALA A 124 -8.34 17.15 9.55
N ASP A 125 -9.35 16.67 8.84
CA ASP A 125 -10.27 15.63 9.28
C ASP A 125 -9.76 14.20 9.06
N PHE A 126 -8.55 14.04 8.54
CA PHE A 126 -7.98 12.72 8.30
C PHE A 126 -7.80 11.95 9.61
N ARG A 127 -8.21 10.68 9.60
CA ARG A 127 -8.13 9.77 10.75
C ARG A 127 -7.39 8.51 10.37
N PHE A 128 -6.23 8.30 10.99
CA PHE A 128 -5.45 7.07 10.86
C PHE A 128 -5.94 5.98 11.82
N ASP A 129 -6.28 6.39 13.04
CA ASP A 129 -6.64 5.45 14.10
C ASP A 129 -8.08 4.97 13.92
N ARG A 130 -8.25 3.77 13.36
CA ARG A 130 -9.46 2.99 13.62
C ARG A 130 -9.42 2.52 15.09
N PRO A 131 -10.36 2.95 15.94
CA PRO A 131 -10.36 2.58 17.35
C PRO A 131 -10.32 1.06 17.49
N LYS A 132 -9.69 0.59 18.59
CA LYS A 132 -9.74 -0.81 18.99
C LYS A 132 -11.22 -1.19 19.10
N LYS A 133 -11.70 -2.14 18.32
CA LYS A 133 -13.01 -2.73 18.59
C LYS A 133 -12.87 -3.40 19.96
N VAL A 134 -13.44 -2.77 20.98
CA VAL A 134 -13.62 -3.39 22.29
C VAL A 134 -14.56 -4.56 22.03
N LYS A 135 -14.08 -5.78 22.29
CA LYS A 135 -14.94 -6.96 22.36
C LYS A 135 -15.56 -7.02 23.73
#